data_AF-A0A949FJN3-F1
#
_entry.id   AF-A0A949FJN3-F1
#
_cell.length_a   1.000
_cell.length_b   1.000
_cell.length_c   1.000
_cell.angle_alpha   90.00
_cell.angle_beta   90.00
_cell.angle_gamma   90.00
#
_symmetry.space_group_name_H-M   'P 1'
#
loop_
_entity.id
_entity.type
_entity.pdbx_description
1 polymer ?
#
loop_
_entity_poly.entity_id
_entity_poly.type
_entity_poly.pdbx_seq_one_letter_code
_entity_poly.pdbx_strand_id
1 'polypeptide(L)' 'MKQEEKNLALTNINSLKREIMIMRIKSSSGEAFSIKDYKSKKKEVAKLFTKLNTPS' A
#
# COMPACT_ATOMS: atom_id res chain seq x y z
N MET A 1 10.93 -6.56 -15.18
CA MET A 1 10.34 -7.42 -14.12
C MET A 1 9.72 -8.65 -14.75
N LYS A 2 9.97 -9.83 -14.19
CA LYS A 2 9.29 -11.07 -14.59
C LYS A 2 7.81 -11.03 -14.21
N GLN A 3 6.97 -11.81 -14.89
CA GLN A 3 5.52 -11.82 -14.64
C GLN A 3 5.16 -12.16 -13.18
N GLU A 4 5.90 -13.10 -12.58
CA GLU A 4 5.73 -13.49 -11.18
C GLU A 4 6.00 -12.34 -10.21
N GLU A 5 7.03 -11.53 -10.46
CA GLU A 5 7.35 -10.35 -9.64
C GLU A 5 6.25 -9.28 -9.74
N LYS A 6 5.64 -9.14 -10.93
CA LYS A 6 4.50 -8.24 -11.12
C LYS A 6 3.29 -8.71 -10.32
N ASN A 7 2.97 -10.01 -10.38
CA ASN A 7 1.88 -10.59 -9.61
C ASN A 7 2.09 -10.43 -8.10
N LEU A 8 3.31 -10.67 -7.62
CA LEU A 8 3.67 -10.47 -6.21
C LEU A 8 3.51 -9.00 -5.79
N ALA A 9 3.98 -8.06 -6.62
CA ALA A 9 3.83 -6.63 -6.34
C ALA A 9 2.35 -6.20 -6.29
N LEU A 10 1.49 -6.75 -7.16
CA LEU A 10 0.05 -6.48 -7.15
C LEU A 10 -0.62 -7.02 -5.88
N THR A 11 -0.26 -8.23 -5.45
CA THR A 11 -0.74 -8.81 -4.17
C THR A 11 -0.35 -7.92 -2.99
N ASN A 12 0.91 -7.46 -2.95
CA ASN A 12 1.39 -6.55 -1.91
C ASN A 12 0.66 -5.21 -1.91
N ILE A 13 0.39 -4.64 -3.09
CA ILE A 13 -0.42 -3.42 -3.23
C ILE A 13 -1.82 -3.61 -2.66
N ASN A 14 -2.47 -4.74 -2.97
CA ASN A 14 -3.82 -5.02 -2.47
C ASN A 14 -3.86 -5.16 -0.94
N SER A 15 -2.87 -5.84 -0.35
CA SER A 15 -2.73 -5.94 1.10
C SER A 15 -2.57 -4.56 1.75
N LEU A 16 -1.64 -3.74 1.25
CA LEU A 16 -1.39 -2.39 1.76
C LEU A 16 -2.62 -1.49 1.61
N LYS A 17 -3.36 -1.58 0.50
CA LYS A 17 -4.60 -0.81 0.31
C LYS A 17 -5.69 -1.20 1.31
N ARG A 18 -5.81 -2.49 1.64
CA ARG A 18 -6.74 -2.97 2.67
C ARG A 18 -6.38 -2.40 4.05
N GLU A 19 -5.11 -2.41 4.42
CA GLU A 19 -4.64 -1.84 5.69
C GLU A 19 -4.89 -0.32 5.77
N ILE A 20 -4.59 0.41 4.69
CA ILE A 20 -4.87 1.85 4.56
C ILE A 20 -6.38 2.13 4.71
N MET A 21 -7.24 1.28 4.14
CA MET A 21 -8.69 1.41 4.29
C MET A 21 -9.14 1.23 5.74
N ILE A 22 -8.61 0.21 6.44
CA ILE A 22 -8.89 0.01 7.87
C ILE A 22 -8.44 1.23 8.69
N MET A 23 -7.25 1.77 8.42
CA MET A 23 -6.79 2.98 9.10
C MET A 23 -7.70 4.20 8.84
N ARG A 24 -8.27 4.33 7.64
CA ARG A 24 -9.26 5.38 7.35
C ARG A 24 -10.54 5.18 8.14
N ILE A 25 -11.03 3.94 8.24
CA ILE A 25 -12.20 3.62 9.07
C ILE A 25 -11.93 4.01 10.52
N LYS A 26 -10.78 3.63 11.07
CA LYS A 26 -10.36 4.01 12.43
C LYS A 26 -10.30 5.52 12.62
N SER A 27 -9.73 6.23 11.65
CA SER A 27 -9.69 7.69 11.65
C SER A 27 -11.09 8.33 11.68
N SER A 28 -12.06 7.74 10.95
CA SER A 28 -13.43 8.24 10.91
C SER A 28 -14.26 7.84 12.14
N SER A 29 -13.95 6.71 12.78
CA SER A 29 -14.63 6.23 14.00
C SER A 29 -14.09 6.85 15.28
N GLY A 30 -12.99 7.60 15.21
CA GLY A 30 -12.30 8.15 16.38
C GLY A 30 -11.40 7.13 17.09
N GLU A 31 -11.19 5.95 16.50
CA GLU A 31 -10.23 4.97 17.00
C GLU A 31 -8.79 5.44 16.79
N ALA A 32 -7.93 5.16 17.77
CA ALA A 32 -6.51 5.44 17.67
C ALA A 32 -5.86 4.60 16.55
N PHE A 33 -5.03 5.26 15.74
CA PHE A 33 -4.18 4.63 14.74
C PHE A 33 -2.88 5.41 14.57
N SER A 34 -1.86 4.76 14.02
CA SER A 34 -0.56 5.41 13.79
C SER A 34 -0.56 6.19 12.47
N ILE A 35 -0.53 7.52 12.56
CA ILE A 35 -0.38 8.42 11.40
C ILE A 35 0.96 8.17 10.68
N LYS A 36 2.02 7.87 11.43
CA LYS A 36 3.34 7.56 10.87
C LYS A 36 3.27 6.30 10.00
N ASP A 37 2.62 5.25 10.50
CA ASP A 37 2.45 3.99 9.77
C ASP A 37 1.55 4.19 8.53
N TYR A 38 0.45 4.93 8.66
CA TYR A 38 -0.41 5.30 7.54
C TYR A 38 0.36 5.97 6.39
N LYS A 39 1.21 6.97 6.72
CA LYS A 39 2.06 7.65 5.74
C LYS A 39 3.09 6.69 5.12
N SER A 40 3.68 5.80 5.92
CA SER A 40 4.64 4.80 5.45
C SER A 40 4.01 3.86 4.42
N LYS A 41 2.84 3.29 4.73
CA LYS A 41 2.10 2.38 3.83
C LYS A 41 1.69 3.06 2.52
N LYS A 42 1.25 4.32 2.57
CA LYS A 42 0.98 5.11 1.33
C LYS A 42 2.23 5.26 0.47
N LYS A 43 3.39 5.56 1.08
CA LYS A 43 4.66 5.68 0.36
C LYS A 43 5.08 4.35 -0.26
N GLU A 44 4.83 3.24 0.42
CA GLU A 44 5.17 1.91 -0.07
C GLU A 44 4.30 1.48 -1.27
N VAL A 45 2.99 1.75 -1.22
CA VAL A 45 2.10 1.59 -2.37
C VAL A 45 2.61 2.39 -3.58
N ALA A 46 3.00 3.65 -3.37
CA ALA A 46 3.55 4.47 -4.44
C ALA A 46 4.83 3.87 -5.04
N LYS A 47 5.77 3.40 -4.21
CA LYS A 47 6.99 2.73 -4.66
C LYS A 47 6.70 1.47 -5.48
N LEU A 48 5.74 0.65 -5.07
CA LEU A 48 5.36 -0.56 -5.79
C LEU A 48 4.77 -0.23 -7.17
N PHE A 49 3.91 0.79 -7.26
CA PHE A 49 3.41 1.27 -8.54
C PHE A 49 4.52 1.84 -9.42
N THR A 50 5.45 2.62 -8.86
CA THR A 50 6.61 3.10 -9.61
C THR A 50 7.40 1.93 -10.18
N LYS A 51 7.72 0.91 -9.36
CA LYS A 51 8.45 -0.28 -9.83
C LYS A 51 7.71 -1.02 -10.95
N LEU A 52 6.39 -1.18 -10.83
CA LEU A 52 5.57 -1.84 -11.85
C LEU A 52 5.54 -1.09 -13.18
N ASN A 53 5.52 0.24 -13.12
CA ASN A 53 5.39 1.11 -14.30
C ASN A 53 6.74 1.63 -14.83
N THR A 54 7.86 1.34 -14.16
CA THR A 54 9.18 1.69 -14.67
C THR A 54 9.49 0.78 -15.86
N PRO A 55 9.76 1.33 -17.06
CA PRO A 55 10.17 0.53 -18.20
C PRO A 55 11.49 -0.18 -17.84
N SER A 56 11.52 -1.49 -18.03
CA SER A 56 12.72 -2.32 -17.91
C SER A 56 13.55 -2.26 -19.18
#